data_AF-A0A5D0MR08-F1
#
_entry.id   AF-A0A5D0MR08-F1
#
_cell.length_a   1.000
_cell.length_b   1.000
_cell.length_c   1.000
_cell.angle_alpha   90.00
_cell.angle_beta   90.00
_cell.angle_gamma   90.00
#
_symmetry.space_group_name_H-M   'P 1'
#
loop_
_entity.id
_entity.type
_entity.pdbx_description
1 polymer ?
#
loop_
_entity_poly.entity_id
_entity_poly.type
_entity_poly.pdbx_seq_one_letter_code
_entity_poly.pdbx_strand_id
1 'polypeptide(L)'
;MFKNVHIREIFSGSVFTIGYQTTGMLFGYIFVFIVSNKIGAGAVGIYQIAMQSITLASIIALFGTNQAIIRYTSQLRVEKKESILKYIIRNNYFIIIITTICLSLMFILLNKFFAATFLKNNTLGNVFIIAGICVPFFALNLFGVEIIRGLKVIKLSEFLRNLSLRIISLITILVLLIFSLNKYSPVVALAFGIIITSLMTLFFVFKLFLSKVSYKKDYIEFKKYFKTSKTMYQSILLMQISTIMPIFILAYFSNPSEVGIYNVANRLAMLAGIIFTGVTTIVAPKFSELFWSKKQEELQKVVTMTSKILFWTCGVLSILLMIFSVPLLSLFGSEFTKGYVYLIILAFSNFFNAFTGPSGWLLDMIGASNFRRNILTFSTIFTVLLMFSLIPLYGGLGLAVTILLNCVLSNSIGIFFIYKKYGINMVYLPLIFSER
;
A
#
# COMPACT_ATOMS: atom_id res chain seq x y z
N MET A 1 8.01 24.70 27.02
CA MET A 1 6.57 24.40 26.93
C MET A 1 6.07 24.12 25.50
N PHE A 2 6.50 24.86 24.46
CA PHE A 2 6.09 24.64 23.06
C PHE A 2 6.59 23.31 22.40
N LYS A 3 7.68 22.70 22.90
CA LYS A 3 8.22 21.42 22.38
C LYS A 3 7.35 20.19 22.72
N ASN A 4 6.64 20.20 23.85
CA ASN A 4 5.88 19.03 24.32
C ASN A 4 4.49 18.91 23.68
N VAL A 5 3.90 20.01 23.19
CA VAL A 5 2.57 20.00 22.57
C VAL A 5 2.63 19.35 21.19
N HIS A 6 3.60 19.70 20.35
CA HIS A 6 3.74 19.11 19.02
C HIS A 6 4.17 17.64 19.03
N ILE A 7 5.04 17.22 19.96
CA ILE A 7 5.42 15.81 20.09
C ILE A 7 4.20 14.97 20.50
N ARG A 8 3.40 15.44 21.46
CA ARG A 8 2.17 14.75 21.88
C ARG A 8 1.09 14.73 20.78
N GLU A 9 0.99 15.78 19.97
CA GLU A 9 0.07 15.86 18.83
C GLU A 9 0.50 14.93 17.67
N ILE A 10 1.81 14.82 17.40
CA ILE A 10 2.38 13.90 16.41
C ILE A 10 2.29 12.44 16.89
N PHE A 11 2.56 12.18 18.17
CA PHE A 11 2.47 10.84 18.76
C PHE A 11 1.02 10.36 18.83
N SER A 12 0.09 11.22 19.27
CA SER A 12 -1.34 10.87 19.28
C SER A 12 -1.87 10.66 17.86
N GLY A 13 -1.55 11.54 16.91
CA GLY A 13 -1.94 11.38 15.50
C GLY A 13 -1.42 10.09 14.88
N SER A 14 -0.15 9.75 15.10
CA SER A 14 0.48 8.54 14.56
C SER A 14 -0.04 7.26 15.20
N VAL A 15 -0.26 7.26 16.52
CA VAL A 15 -0.87 6.12 17.24
C VAL A 15 -2.30 5.87 16.74
N PHE A 16 -3.09 6.91 16.52
CA PHE A 16 -4.41 6.75 15.92
C PHE A 16 -4.29 6.17 14.50
N THR A 17 -3.46 6.74 13.63
CA THR A 17 -3.26 6.23 12.27
C THR A 17 -2.85 4.76 12.24
N ILE A 18 -1.88 4.37 13.07
CA ILE A 18 -1.44 2.96 13.19
C ILE A 18 -2.57 2.09 13.73
N GLY A 19 -3.35 2.57 14.71
CA GLY A 19 -4.50 1.87 15.25
C GLY A 19 -5.57 1.62 14.18
N TYR A 20 -5.91 2.62 13.37
CA TYR A 20 -6.84 2.51 12.25
C TYR A 20 -6.33 1.53 11.18
N GLN A 21 -5.05 1.61 10.81
CA GLN A 21 -4.43 0.71 9.84
C GLN A 21 -4.43 -0.75 10.33
N THR A 22 -3.98 -0.98 11.56
CA THR A 22 -3.90 -2.31 12.17
C THR A 22 -5.29 -2.92 12.29
N THR A 23 -6.27 -2.15 12.80
CA THR A 23 -7.65 -2.59 12.90
C THR A 23 -8.26 -2.89 11.52
N GLY A 24 -7.94 -2.09 10.51
CA GLY A 24 -8.38 -2.34 9.13
C GLY A 24 -7.76 -3.58 8.52
N MET A 25 -6.48 -3.85 8.80
CA MET A 25 -5.82 -5.09 8.42
C MET A 25 -6.46 -6.29 9.11
N LEU A 26 -6.73 -6.19 10.42
CA LEU A 26 -7.42 -7.25 11.18
C LEU A 26 -8.78 -7.58 10.55
N PHE A 27 -9.64 -6.60 10.28
CA PHE A 27 -10.92 -6.84 9.59
C PHE A 27 -10.72 -7.41 8.18
N GLY A 28 -9.72 -6.92 7.45
CA GLY A 28 -9.36 -7.47 6.14
C GLY A 28 -8.85 -8.91 6.20
N TYR A 29 -8.22 -9.33 7.30
CA TYR A 29 -7.80 -10.71 7.53
C TYR A 29 -8.96 -11.59 7.95
N ILE A 30 -9.84 -11.12 8.84
CA ILE A 30 -11.09 -11.82 9.19
C ILE A 30 -11.93 -12.05 7.93
N PHE A 31 -12.05 -11.05 7.05
CA PHE A 31 -12.73 -11.20 5.77
C PHE A 31 -12.12 -12.33 4.92
N VAL A 32 -10.80 -12.31 4.73
CA VAL A 32 -10.12 -13.35 3.92
C VAL A 32 -10.19 -14.72 4.60
N PHE A 33 -10.13 -14.79 5.92
CA PHE A 33 -10.31 -16.01 6.71
C PHE A 33 -11.70 -16.63 6.50
N ILE A 34 -12.76 -15.82 6.51
CA ILE A 34 -14.13 -16.29 6.24
C ILE A 34 -14.24 -16.80 4.80
N VAL A 35 -13.76 -16.03 3.83
CA VAL A 35 -13.85 -16.40 2.41
C VAL A 35 -13.05 -17.66 2.10
N SER A 36 -11.84 -17.79 2.64
CA SER A 36 -10.99 -18.97 2.46
C SER A 36 -11.63 -20.23 3.05
N ASN A 37 -12.12 -20.18 4.30
CA ASN A 37 -12.71 -21.35 4.94
C ASN A 37 -14.09 -21.74 4.40
N LYS A 38 -14.88 -20.78 3.90
CA LYS A 38 -16.26 -21.06 3.43
C LYS A 38 -16.37 -21.30 1.92
N ILE A 39 -15.47 -20.72 1.10
CA ILE A 39 -15.55 -20.78 -0.36
C ILE A 39 -14.27 -21.39 -0.98
N GLY A 40 -13.12 -21.25 -0.32
CA GLY A 40 -11.84 -21.80 -0.78
C GLY A 40 -10.88 -20.77 -1.38
N ALA A 41 -9.66 -21.22 -1.69
CA ALA A 41 -8.56 -20.37 -2.14
C ALA A 41 -8.83 -19.68 -3.49
N GLY A 42 -9.55 -20.33 -4.40
CA GLY A 42 -9.90 -19.75 -5.71
C GLY A 42 -10.74 -18.48 -5.59
N ALA A 43 -11.69 -18.41 -4.65
CA ALA A 43 -12.50 -17.21 -4.43
C ALA A 43 -11.69 -16.05 -3.82
N VAL A 44 -10.72 -16.36 -2.96
CA VAL A 44 -9.74 -15.37 -2.49
C VAL A 44 -8.93 -14.85 -3.67
N GLY A 45 -8.45 -15.71 -4.56
CA GLY A 45 -7.74 -15.29 -5.78
C GLY A 45 -8.55 -14.35 -6.66
N ILE A 46 -9.82 -14.69 -6.95
CA ILE A 46 -10.75 -13.86 -7.71
C ILE A 46 -10.92 -12.48 -7.04
N TYR A 47 -11.14 -12.45 -5.72
CA TYR A 47 -11.25 -11.22 -4.93
C TYR A 47 -10.00 -10.34 -5.04
N GLN A 48 -8.79 -10.92 -4.91
CA GLN A 48 -7.55 -10.16 -4.95
C GLN A 48 -7.29 -9.57 -6.34
N ILE A 49 -7.60 -10.31 -7.40
CA ILE A 49 -7.49 -9.83 -8.78
C ILE A 49 -8.45 -8.68 -9.00
N ALA A 50 -9.72 -8.81 -8.58
CA ALA A 50 -10.70 -7.73 -8.67
C ALA A 50 -10.25 -6.45 -7.94
N MET A 51 -9.82 -6.58 -6.67
CA MET A 51 -9.33 -5.44 -5.87
C MET A 51 -8.17 -4.73 -6.54
N GLN A 52 -7.22 -5.48 -7.12
CA GLN A 52 -6.07 -4.90 -7.78
C GLN A 52 -6.38 -4.29 -9.13
N SER A 53 -7.33 -4.84 -9.88
CA SER A 53 -7.82 -4.24 -11.11
C SER A 53 -8.45 -2.89 -10.84
N ILE A 54 -9.28 -2.81 -9.79
CA ILE A 54 -9.88 -1.55 -9.35
C ILE A 54 -8.80 -0.56 -8.91
N THR A 55 -7.85 -1.01 -8.07
CA THR A 55 -6.80 -0.14 -7.53
C THR A 55 -5.92 0.43 -8.63
N LEU A 56 -5.45 -0.41 -9.57
CA LEU A 56 -4.63 0.01 -10.70
C LEU A 56 -5.36 0.97 -11.61
N ALA A 57 -6.61 0.66 -11.97
CA ALA A 57 -7.43 1.53 -12.81
C ALA A 57 -7.65 2.91 -12.15
N SER A 58 -7.95 2.93 -10.85
CA SER A 58 -8.13 4.18 -10.11
C SER A 58 -6.83 4.99 -10.02
N ILE A 59 -5.66 4.36 -9.86
CA ILE A 59 -4.37 5.08 -9.87
C ILE A 59 -4.13 5.76 -11.22
N ILE A 60 -4.39 5.04 -12.32
CA ILE A 60 -4.27 5.58 -13.69
C ILE A 60 -5.24 6.75 -13.87
N ALA A 61 -6.50 6.60 -13.45
CA ALA A 61 -7.51 7.64 -13.55
C ALA A 61 -7.15 8.91 -12.76
N LEU A 62 -6.53 8.76 -11.60
CA LEU A 62 -6.16 9.88 -10.73
C LEU A 62 -4.99 10.70 -11.28
N PHE A 63 -4.10 10.13 -12.09
CA PHE A 63 -2.96 10.85 -12.70
C PHE A 63 -2.15 11.73 -11.70
N GLY A 64 -1.98 11.24 -10.48
CA GLY A 64 -1.23 11.92 -9.40
C GLY A 64 -1.94 13.13 -8.75
N THR A 65 -3.18 13.42 -9.14
CA THR A 65 -3.99 14.53 -8.60
C THR A 65 -4.25 14.39 -7.09
N ASN A 66 -4.42 13.18 -6.60
CA ASN A 66 -4.66 12.88 -5.20
C ASN A 66 -3.46 13.21 -4.28
N GLN A 67 -2.22 13.24 -4.79
CA GLN A 67 -1.08 13.71 -3.99
C GLN A 67 -0.95 15.24 -4.06
N ALA A 68 -1.14 15.82 -5.25
CA ALA A 68 -1.08 17.27 -5.43
C ALA A 68 -2.15 17.99 -4.60
N ILE A 69 -3.35 17.41 -4.47
CA ILE A 69 -4.45 18.03 -3.74
C ILE A 69 -4.16 18.17 -2.25
N ILE A 70 -3.38 17.29 -1.63
CA ILE A 70 -2.98 17.42 -0.21
C ILE A 70 -2.21 18.72 -0.01
N ARG A 71 -1.23 18.98 -0.89
CA ARG A 71 -0.41 20.19 -0.88
C ARG A 71 -1.25 21.43 -1.14
N TYR A 72 -2.05 21.43 -2.20
CA TYR A 72 -2.85 22.60 -2.60
C TYR A 72 -3.98 22.91 -1.62
N THR A 73 -4.58 21.90 -0.99
CA THR A 73 -5.58 22.08 0.07
C THR A 73 -4.97 22.80 1.27
N SER A 74 -3.76 22.39 1.66
CA SER A 74 -3.05 23.01 2.77
C SER A 74 -2.62 24.45 2.44
N GLN A 75 -2.03 24.66 1.25
CA GLN A 75 -1.49 25.94 0.81
C GLN A 75 -2.59 27.00 0.61
N LEU A 76 -3.60 26.70 -0.21
CA LEU A 76 -4.62 27.68 -0.59
C LEU A 76 -5.52 28.07 0.58
N ARG A 77 -5.65 27.22 1.61
CA ARG A 77 -6.35 27.56 2.84
C ARG A 77 -5.59 28.58 3.68
N VAL A 78 -4.27 28.44 3.78
CA VAL A 78 -3.40 29.44 4.45
C VAL A 78 -3.44 30.77 3.72
N GLU A 79 -3.40 30.74 2.38
CA GLU A 79 -3.53 31.92 1.53
C GLU A 79 -4.96 32.51 1.51
N LYS A 80 -5.93 31.92 2.24
CA LYS A 80 -7.36 32.29 2.24
C LYS A 80 -8.01 32.30 0.85
N LYS A 81 -7.50 31.48 -0.07
CA LYS A 81 -7.96 31.31 -1.46
C LYS A 81 -8.87 30.09 -1.63
N GLU A 82 -9.87 29.94 -0.76
CA GLU A 82 -10.76 28.77 -0.75
C GLU A 82 -11.60 28.64 -2.03
N SER A 83 -11.94 29.76 -2.68
CA SER A 83 -12.69 29.78 -3.94
C SER A 83 -11.92 29.15 -5.11
N ILE A 84 -10.59 29.31 -5.14
CA ILE A 84 -9.70 28.68 -6.13
C ILE A 84 -9.55 27.20 -5.82
N LEU A 85 -9.40 26.84 -4.54
CA LEU A 85 -9.31 25.44 -4.12
C LEU A 85 -10.59 24.67 -4.48
N LYS A 86 -11.78 25.28 -4.29
CA LYS A 86 -13.06 24.70 -4.71
C LYS A 86 -13.14 24.49 -6.23
N TYR A 87 -12.60 25.44 -7.01
CA TYR A 87 -12.50 25.30 -8.47
C TYR A 87 -11.60 24.11 -8.87
N ILE A 88 -10.42 23.98 -8.24
CA ILE A 88 -9.51 22.84 -8.45
C ILE A 88 -10.22 21.52 -8.12
N ILE A 89 -10.84 21.41 -6.94
CA ILE A 89 -11.53 20.19 -6.50
C ILE A 89 -12.64 19.79 -7.49
N ARG A 90 -13.50 20.74 -7.87
CA ARG A 90 -14.62 20.48 -8.80
C ARG A 90 -14.13 20.00 -10.16
N ASN A 91 -13.12 20.68 -10.74
CA ASN A 91 -12.59 20.29 -12.04
C ASN A 91 -11.88 18.93 -12.00
N ASN A 92 -11.17 18.62 -10.90
CA ASN A 92 -10.56 17.30 -10.73
C ASN A 92 -11.62 16.21 -10.62
N TYR A 93 -12.68 16.42 -9.85
CA TYR A 93 -13.79 15.46 -9.81
C TYR A 93 -14.38 15.20 -11.20
N PHE A 94 -14.56 16.24 -12.01
CA PHE A 94 -15.02 16.09 -13.39
C PHE A 94 -14.04 15.27 -14.25
N ILE A 95 -12.73 15.56 -14.20
CA ILE A 95 -11.70 14.80 -14.94
C ILE A 95 -11.63 13.35 -14.45
N ILE A 96 -11.71 13.12 -13.15
CA ILE A 96 -11.70 11.77 -12.56
C ILE A 96 -12.92 11.00 -13.02
N ILE A 97 -14.12 11.59 -13.04
CA ILE A 97 -15.32 10.93 -13.55
C ILE A 97 -15.14 10.53 -15.03
N ILE A 98 -14.65 11.43 -15.88
CA ILE A 98 -14.44 11.11 -17.31
C ILE A 98 -13.43 9.96 -17.47
N THR A 99 -12.25 10.09 -16.86
CA THR A 99 -11.19 9.08 -16.99
C THR A 99 -11.60 7.74 -16.41
N THR A 100 -12.32 7.71 -15.29
CA THR A 100 -12.84 6.48 -14.69
C THR A 100 -13.96 5.87 -15.52
N ILE A 101 -14.84 6.64 -16.14
CA ILE A 101 -15.86 6.11 -17.06
C ILE A 101 -15.19 5.43 -18.26
N CYS A 102 -14.16 6.05 -18.86
CA CYS A 102 -13.42 5.43 -19.95
C CYS A 102 -12.80 4.08 -19.54
N LEU A 103 -12.17 4.03 -18.36
CA LEU A 103 -11.60 2.78 -17.83
C LEU A 103 -12.69 1.76 -17.47
N SER A 104 -13.81 2.20 -16.91
CA SER A 104 -14.96 1.33 -16.59
C SER A 104 -15.50 0.66 -17.83
N LEU A 105 -15.68 1.43 -18.91
CA LEU A 105 -16.09 0.92 -20.22
C LEU A 105 -15.07 -0.08 -20.75
N MET A 106 -13.77 0.17 -20.61
CA MET A 106 -12.72 -0.79 -21.00
C MET A 106 -12.88 -2.13 -20.24
N PHE A 107 -13.10 -2.10 -18.93
CA PHE A 107 -13.31 -3.30 -18.12
C PHE A 107 -14.61 -4.04 -18.49
N ILE A 108 -15.68 -3.31 -18.78
CA ILE A 108 -16.98 -3.88 -19.15
C ILE A 108 -16.90 -4.51 -20.56
N LEU A 109 -16.29 -3.84 -21.53
CA LEU A 109 -16.20 -4.34 -22.91
C LEU A 109 -15.20 -5.49 -23.03
N LEU A 110 -14.05 -5.40 -22.35
CA LEU A 110 -13.00 -6.42 -22.39
C LEU A 110 -13.11 -7.45 -21.26
N ASN A 111 -14.29 -7.57 -20.63
CA ASN A 111 -14.47 -8.40 -19.44
C ASN A 111 -14.08 -9.87 -19.66
N LYS A 112 -14.47 -10.45 -20.81
CA LYS A 112 -14.16 -11.84 -21.17
C LYS A 112 -12.68 -12.01 -21.46
N PHE A 113 -12.05 -11.04 -22.11
CA PHE A 113 -10.61 -11.05 -22.38
C PHE A 113 -9.81 -11.03 -21.07
N PHE A 114 -10.16 -10.15 -20.13
CA PHE A 114 -9.51 -10.10 -18.83
C PHE A 114 -9.75 -11.38 -18.01
N ALA A 115 -10.96 -11.93 -18.04
CA ALA A 115 -11.27 -13.20 -17.36
C ALA A 115 -10.55 -14.40 -17.98
N ALA A 116 -10.44 -14.47 -19.30
CA ALA A 116 -9.62 -15.46 -20.00
C ALA A 116 -8.16 -15.37 -19.57
N THR A 117 -7.63 -14.15 -19.53
CA THR A 117 -6.22 -13.87 -19.35
C THR A 117 -5.76 -14.11 -17.91
N PHE A 118 -6.46 -13.50 -16.94
CA PHE A 118 -6.04 -13.45 -15.54
C PHE A 118 -6.77 -14.43 -14.62
N LEU A 119 -7.97 -14.88 -15.01
CA LEU A 119 -8.73 -15.87 -14.22
C LEU A 119 -8.73 -17.27 -14.86
N LYS A 120 -8.15 -17.42 -16.05
CA LYS A 120 -8.18 -18.65 -16.87
C LYS A 120 -9.58 -19.21 -17.08
N ASN A 121 -10.60 -18.35 -16.99
CA ASN A 121 -11.99 -18.77 -17.07
C ASN A 121 -12.89 -17.62 -17.55
N ASN A 122 -13.33 -17.70 -18.81
CA ASN A 122 -14.15 -16.68 -19.46
C ASN A 122 -15.53 -16.50 -18.82
N THR A 123 -16.03 -17.51 -18.10
CA THR A 123 -17.33 -17.43 -17.39
C THR A 123 -17.29 -16.44 -16.24
N LEU A 124 -16.09 -16.11 -15.74
CA LEU A 124 -15.86 -15.15 -14.66
C LEU A 124 -15.76 -13.69 -15.17
N GLY A 125 -16.17 -13.41 -16.42
CA GLY A 125 -16.21 -12.05 -16.98
C GLY A 125 -16.94 -11.03 -16.09
N ASN A 126 -17.98 -11.47 -15.38
CA ASN A 126 -18.75 -10.62 -14.46
C ASN A 126 -17.90 -10.00 -13.34
N VAL A 127 -16.79 -10.63 -12.94
CA VAL A 127 -15.84 -10.06 -11.97
C VAL A 127 -15.29 -8.72 -12.47
N PHE A 128 -14.94 -8.63 -13.76
CA PHE A 128 -14.39 -7.43 -14.36
C PHE A 128 -15.46 -6.39 -14.67
N ILE A 129 -16.71 -6.80 -14.90
CA ILE A 129 -17.85 -5.88 -14.95
C ILE A 129 -18.04 -5.20 -13.59
N ILE A 130 -18.08 -5.98 -12.51
CA ILE A 130 -18.20 -5.44 -11.14
C ILE A 130 -17.00 -4.54 -10.82
N ALA A 131 -15.78 -4.98 -11.17
CA ALA A 131 -14.59 -4.16 -11.01
C ALA A 131 -14.70 -2.83 -11.75
N GLY A 132 -15.13 -2.85 -13.02
CA GLY A 132 -15.38 -1.65 -13.83
C GLY A 132 -16.35 -0.69 -13.16
N ILE A 133 -17.49 -1.19 -12.66
CA ILE A 133 -18.46 -0.37 -11.90
C ILE A 133 -17.83 0.25 -10.65
N CYS A 134 -16.91 -0.45 -9.98
CA CYS A 134 -16.26 0.03 -8.77
C CYS A 134 -15.17 1.09 -9.01
N VAL A 135 -14.55 1.14 -10.20
CA VAL A 135 -13.45 2.08 -10.54
C VAL A 135 -13.81 3.55 -10.24
N PRO A 136 -14.95 4.12 -10.69
CA PRO A 136 -15.31 5.50 -10.43
C PRO A 136 -15.44 5.76 -8.93
N PHE A 137 -16.18 4.91 -8.20
CA PHE A 137 -16.35 5.06 -6.76
C PHE A 137 -15.03 4.96 -6.00
N PHE A 138 -14.16 4.01 -6.36
CA PHE A 138 -12.89 3.85 -5.66
C PHE A 138 -11.93 5.03 -5.91
N ALA A 139 -11.85 5.53 -7.15
CA ALA A 139 -11.03 6.70 -7.47
C ALA A 139 -11.54 7.97 -6.79
N LEU A 140 -12.87 8.18 -6.81
CA LEU A 140 -13.51 9.30 -6.12
C LEU A 140 -13.28 9.24 -4.61
N ASN A 141 -13.36 8.04 -4.02
CA ASN A 141 -13.02 7.81 -2.63
C ASN A 141 -11.55 8.18 -2.33
N LEU A 142 -10.60 7.68 -3.13
CA LEU A 142 -9.17 7.96 -2.95
C LEU A 142 -8.89 9.48 -3.02
N PHE A 143 -9.47 10.18 -3.98
CA PHE A 143 -9.31 11.63 -4.11
C PHE A 143 -9.96 12.38 -2.93
N GLY A 144 -11.19 12.04 -2.58
CA GLY A 144 -11.93 12.68 -1.49
C GLY A 144 -11.27 12.50 -0.13
N VAL A 145 -10.72 11.31 0.15
CA VAL A 145 -9.95 11.04 1.37
C VAL A 145 -8.72 11.94 1.47
N GLU A 146 -8.00 12.19 0.36
CA GLU A 146 -6.82 13.06 0.38
C GLU A 146 -7.19 14.55 0.53
N ILE A 147 -8.38 14.97 0.06
CA ILE A 147 -8.92 16.31 0.38
C ILE A 147 -9.15 16.43 1.88
N ILE A 148 -9.88 15.48 2.49
CA ILE A 148 -10.16 15.47 3.93
C ILE A 148 -8.86 15.46 4.74
N ARG A 149 -7.86 14.69 4.29
CA ARG A 149 -6.53 14.66 4.88
C ARG A 149 -5.81 16.01 4.76
N GLY A 150 -5.88 16.67 3.60
CA GLY A 150 -5.37 18.02 3.38
C GLY A 150 -6.04 19.09 4.26
N LEU A 151 -7.28 18.85 4.70
CA LEU A 151 -7.98 19.69 5.68
C LEU A 151 -7.53 19.43 7.13
N LYS A 152 -6.57 18.53 7.34
CA LYS A 152 -6.06 18.06 8.64
C LYS A 152 -7.07 17.27 9.48
N VAL A 153 -8.13 16.74 8.87
CA VAL A 153 -9.11 15.87 9.56
C VAL A 153 -8.65 14.41 9.49
N ILE A 154 -7.49 14.13 10.08
CA ILE A 154 -6.73 12.89 9.88
C ILE A 154 -7.52 11.64 10.31
N LYS A 155 -8.21 11.69 11.45
CA LYS A 155 -8.98 10.54 11.97
C LYS A 155 -10.06 10.09 10.99
N LEU A 156 -10.77 11.05 10.39
CA LEU A 156 -11.82 10.75 9.41
C LEU A 156 -11.23 10.20 8.11
N SER A 157 -10.12 10.78 7.62
CA SER A 157 -9.46 10.27 6.41
C SER A 157 -8.93 8.84 6.60
N GLU A 158 -8.37 8.52 7.77
CA GLU A 158 -7.88 7.17 8.07
C GLU A 158 -9.03 6.16 8.24
N PHE A 159 -10.12 6.55 8.89
CA PHE A 159 -11.33 5.74 8.97
C PHE A 159 -11.88 5.41 7.57
N LEU A 160 -12.03 6.42 6.71
CA LEU A 160 -12.55 6.24 5.36
C LEU A 160 -11.60 5.40 4.49
N ARG A 161 -10.28 5.58 4.63
CA ARG A 161 -9.27 4.83 3.86
C ARG A 161 -9.16 3.37 4.26
N ASN A 162 -8.98 3.12 5.55
CA ASN A 162 -8.46 1.84 6.04
C ASN A 162 -9.52 0.99 6.75
N LEU A 163 -10.53 1.61 7.37
CA LEU A 163 -11.55 0.89 8.13
C LEU A 163 -12.86 0.70 7.39
N SER A 164 -13.46 1.78 6.90
CA SER A 164 -14.84 1.76 6.42
C SER A 164 -15.06 0.69 5.35
N LEU A 165 -14.21 0.63 4.32
CA LEU A 165 -14.30 -0.37 3.26
C LEU A 165 -14.19 -1.79 3.84
N ARG A 166 -13.24 -2.03 4.75
CA ARG A 166 -13.00 -3.36 5.34
C ARG A 166 -14.17 -3.81 6.22
N ILE A 167 -14.69 -2.92 7.05
CA ILE A 167 -15.84 -3.17 7.92
C ILE A 167 -17.08 -3.42 7.08
N ILE A 168 -17.38 -2.57 6.11
CA ILE A 168 -18.58 -2.69 5.28
C ILE A 168 -18.50 -3.98 4.47
N SER A 169 -17.36 -4.28 3.81
CA SER A 169 -17.19 -5.55 3.10
C SER A 169 -17.30 -6.76 4.01
N LEU A 170 -16.81 -6.68 5.25
CA LEU A 170 -16.95 -7.74 6.25
C LEU A 170 -18.42 -7.95 6.65
N ILE A 171 -19.15 -6.87 6.92
CA ILE A 171 -20.58 -6.95 7.24
C ILE A 171 -21.35 -7.52 6.04
N THR A 172 -21.05 -7.07 4.82
CA THR A 172 -21.71 -7.58 3.61
C THR A 172 -21.46 -9.08 3.42
N ILE A 173 -20.23 -9.58 3.60
CA ILE A 173 -19.98 -11.02 3.47
C ILE A 173 -20.67 -11.82 4.58
N LEU A 174 -20.74 -11.28 5.79
CA LEU A 174 -21.48 -11.91 6.90
C LEU A 174 -22.98 -12.00 6.62
N VAL A 175 -23.58 -10.98 6.01
CA VAL A 175 -24.98 -11.02 5.57
C VAL A 175 -25.17 -12.03 4.44
N LEU A 176 -24.26 -12.07 3.48
CA LEU A 176 -24.33 -13.04 2.36
C LEU A 176 -24.19 -14.50 2.82
N LEU A 177 -23.57 -14.77 3.98
CA LEU A 177 -23.54 -16.12 4.56
C LEU A 177 -24.95 -16.68 4.83
N ILE A 178 -25.94 -15.81 5.08
CA ILE A 178 -27.33 -16.22 5.39
C ILE A 178 -28.05 -16.72 4.13
N PHE A 179 -27.75 -16.16 2.96
CA PHE A 179 -28.51 -16.38 1.72
C PHE A 179 -27.88 -17.39 0.74
N SER A 180 -26.72 -17.96 1.09
CA SER A 180 -25.80 -18.79 0.28
C SER A 180 -24.63 -18.03 -0.35
N LEU A 181 -23.44 -18.66 -0.28
CA LEU A 181 -22.22 -18.13 -0.85
C LEU A 181 -21.94 -18.73 -2.22
N ASN A 182 -21.47 -17.89 -3.13
CA ASN A 182 -20.96 -18.29 -4.43
C ASN A 182 -19.56 -17.70 -4.67
N LYS A 183 -18.93 -18.06 -5.79
CA LYS A 183 -17.57 -17.60 -6.12
C LYS A 183 -17.47 -16.07 -6.32
N TYR A 184 -18.60 -15.38 -6.55
CA TYR A 184 -18.67 -13.93 -6.73
C TYR A 184 -18.96 -13.16 -5.43
N SER A 185 -19.46 -13.83 -4.38
CA SER A 185 -19.83 -13.19 -3.10
C SER A 185 -18.73 -12.29 -2.52
N PRO A 186 -17.43 -12.66 -2.54
CA PRO A 186 -16.37 -11.77 -2.06
C PRO A 186 -16.21 -10.48 -2.88
N VAL A 187 -16.42 -10.56 -4.20
CA VAL A 187 -16.32 -9.42 -5.13
C VAL A 187 -17.54 -8.49 -4.95
N VAL A 188 -18.72 -9.07 -4.74
CA VAL A 188 -19.93 -8.30 -4.43
C VAL A 188 -19.78 -7.58 -3.09
N ALA A 189 -19.29 -8.25 -2.05
CA ALA A 189 -19.01 -7.64 -0.76
C ALA A 189 -17.98 -6.50 -0.84
N LEU A 190 -16.97 -6.65 -1.70
CA LEU A 190 -16.03 -5.58 -2.03
C LEU A 190 -16.71 -4.40 -2.72
N ALA A 191 -17.58 -4.66 -3.68
CA ALA A 191 -18.29 -3.61 -4.42
C ALA A 191 -19.18 -2.76 -3.51
N PHE A 192 -19.97 -3.39 -2.63
CA PHE A 192 -20.76 -2.68 -1.62
C PHE A 192 -19.88 -1.86 -0.67
N GLY A 193 -18.76 -2.44 -0.22
CA GLY A 193 -17.77 -1.72 0.60
C GLY A 193 -17.27 -0.45 -0.08
N ILE A 194 -16.85 -0.55 -1.34
CA ILE A 194 -16.34 0.58 -2.12
C ILE A 194 -17.42 1.65 -2.33
N ILE A 195 -18.62 1.25 -2.77
CA ILE A 195 -19.71 2.18 -3.10
C ILE A 195 -20.12 2.95 -1.84
N ILE A 196 -20.42 2.25 -0.74
CA ILE A 196 -20.87 2.91 0.50
C ILE A 196 -19.77 3.80 1.07
N THR A 197 -18.52 3.32 1.14
CA THR A 197 -17.39 4.16 1.58
C THR A 197 -17.21 5.39 0.70
N SER A 198 -17.31 5.26 -0.62
CA SER A 198 -17.21 6.40 -1.53
C SER A 198 -18.33 7.42 -1.30
N LEU A 199 -19.57 6.97 -1.10
CA LEU A 199 -20.70 7.85 -0.81
C LEU A 199 -20.51 8.59 0.52
N MET A 200 -20.02 7.89 1.56
CA MET A 200 -19.65 8.52 2.84
C MET A 200 -18.57 9.59 2.63
N THR A 201 -17.51 9.27 1.90
CA THR A 201 -16.42 10.22 1.60
C THR A 201 -16.94 11.46 0.86
N LEU A 202 -17.75 11.28 -0.19
CA LEU A 202 -18.34 12.39 -0.93
C LEU A 202 -19.24 13.26 -0.03
N PHE A 203 -20.06 12.66 0.82
CA PHE A 203 -20.87 13.37 1.81
C PHE A 203 -20.00 14.24 2.74
N PHE A 204 -18.92 13.68 3.28
CA PHE A 204 -18.02 14.45 4.15
C PHE A 204 -17.26 15.55 3.42
N VAL A 205 -16.79 15.31 2.19
CA VAL A 205 -16.18 16.36 1.37
C VAL A 205 -17.18 17.49 1.10
N PHE A 206 -18.44 17.15 0.80
CA PHE A 206 -19.49 18.14 0.58
C PHE A 206 -19.77 18.96 1.84
N LYS A 207 -19.95 18.29 2.99
CA LYS A 207 -20.23 18.93 4.27
C LYS A 207 -19.08 19.85 4.72
N LEU A 208 -17.84 19.40 4.59
CA LEU A 208 -16.67 20.12 5.08
C LEU A 208 -16.23 21.25 4.15
N PHE A 209 -16.48 21.15 2.84
CA PHE A 209 -15.84 22.02 1.86
C PHE A 209 -16.79 22.72 0.88
N LEU A 210 -17.96 22.15 0.58
CA LEU A 210 -18.81 22.64 -0.51
C LEU A 210 -19.96 23.56 -0.07
N SER A 211 -20.25 23.70 1.23
CA SER A 211 -21.50 24.32 1.69
C SER A 211 -21.57 25.86 1.72
N LYS A 212 -20.46 26.63 1.60
CA LYS A 212 -20.52 28.10 1.89
C LYS A 212 -19.76 29.09 0.98
N VAL A 213 -18.91 28.66 0.04
CA VAL A 213 -18.05 29.59 -0.74
C VAL A 213 -18.31 29.49 -2.25
N SER A 214 -18.43 30.62 -2.96
CA SER A 214 -18.51 30.65 -4.43
C SER A 214 -17.16 30.27 -5.05
N TYR A 215 -17.16 29.54 -6.18
CA TYR A 215 -15.91 29.16 -6.84
C TYR A 215 -15.43 30.28 -7.76
N LYS A 216 -14.13 30.55 -7.79
CA LYS A 216 -13.50 31.52 -8.70
C LYS A 216 -12.66 30.75 -9.72
N LYS A 217 -12.95 30.94 -11.02
CA LYS A 217 -12.18 30.29 -12.10
C LYS A 217 -10.75 30.84 -12.08
N ASP A 218 -9.77 29.94 -12.04
CA ASP A 218 -8.35 30.30 -12.12
C ASP A 218 -7.61 29.21 -12.92
N TYR A 219 -7.47 29.45 -14.22
CA TYR A 219 -6.81 28.52 -15.15
C TYR A 219 -5.31 28.40 -14.90
N ILE A 220 -4.67 29.46 -14.38
CA ILE A 220 -3.23 29.50 -14.14
C ILE A 220 -2.89 28.58 -12.98
N GLU A 221 -3.59 28.74 -11.85
CA GLU A 221 -3.40 27.86 -10.69
C GLU A 221 -3.80 26.42 -10.99
N PHE A 222 -4.84 26.18 -11.79
CA PHE A 222 -5.20 24.84 -12.24
C PHE A 222 -4.11 24.19 -13.10
N LYS A 223 -3.48 24.94 -14.03
CA LYS A 223 -2.38 24.45 -14.86
C LYS A 223 -1.12 24.15 -14.02
N LYS A 224 -0.79 24.99 -13.04
CA LYS A 224 0.31 24.76 -12.09
C LYS A 224 0.06 23.50 -11.25
N TYR A 225 -1.17 23.34 -10.76
CA TYR A 225 -1.62 22.15 -10.05
C TYR A 225 -1.42 20.90 -10.92
N PHE A 226 -1.90 20.90 -12.16
CA PHE A 226 -1.80 19.74 -13.04
C PHE A 226 -0.36 19.37 -13.40
N LYS A 227 0.52 20.37 -13.60
CA LYS A 227 1.97 20.14 -13.79
C LYS A 227 2.60 19.46 -12.56
N THR A 228 2.19 19.86 -11.37
CA THR A 228 2.63 19.24 -10.11
C THR A 228 2.13 17.79 -10.03
N SER A 229 0.85 17.54 -10.33
CA SER A 229 0.24 16.21 -10.36
C SER A 229 1.00 15.25 -11.29
N LYS A 230 1.37 15.71 -12.50
CA LYS A 230 2.14 14.90 -13.46
C LYS A 230 3.49 14.45 -12.90
N THR A 231 4.18 15.31 -12.15
CA THR A 231 5.48 14.96 -11.53
C THR A 231 5.28 13.94 -10.41
N MET A 232 4.25 14.12 -9.59
CA MET A 232 3.91 13.19 -8.51
C MET A 232 3.45 11.82 -9.05
N TYR A 233 2.75 11.81 -10.18
CA TYR A 233 2.28 10.59 -10.84
C TYR A 233 3.42 9.62 -11.16
N GLN A 234 4.56 10.13 -11.64
CA GLN A 234 5.73 9.29 -11.95
C GLN A 234 6.25 8.52 -10.73
N SER A 235 6.32 9.19 -9.58
CA SER A 235 6.78 8.56 -8.34
C SER A 235 5.78 7.51 -7.82
N ILE A 236 4.49 7.80 -7.94
CA ILE A 236 3.42 6.86 -7.55
C ILE A 236 3.44 5.63 -8.46
N LEU A 237 3.58 5.81 -9.77
CA LEU A 237 3.60 4.69 -10.72
C LEU A 237 4.73 3.71 -10.41
N LEU A 238 5.96 4.20 -10.19
CA LEU A 238 7.10 3.33 -9.87
C LEU A 238 6.87 2.52 -8.59
N MET A 239 6.34 3.16 -7.55
CA MET A 239 6.00 2.49 -6.30
C MET A 239 4.91 1.43 -6.51
N GLN A 240 3.87 1.75 -7.29
CA GLN A 240 2.73 0.87 -7.51
C GLN A 240 3.02 -0.30 -8.45
N ILE A 241 3.94 -0.12 -9.42
CA ILE A 241 4.47 -1.22 -10.22
C ILE A 241 5.10 -2.27 -9.29
N SER A 242 5.87 -1.85 -8.30
CA SER A 242 6.51 -2.78 -7.36
C SER A 242 5.52 -3.51 -6.43
N THR A 243 4.33 -2.95 -6.18
CA THR A 243 3.37 -3.51 -5.22
C THR A 243 2.17 -4.22 -5.85
N ILE A 244 1.70 -3.78 -7.03
CA ILE A 244 0.48 -4.30 -7.69
C ILE A 244 0.82 -5.25 -8.85
N MET A 245 1.83 -4.94 -9.68
CA MET A 245 2.19 -5.82 -10.80
C MET A 245 2.50 -7.27 -10.41
N PRO A 246 3.19 -7.55 -9.28
CA PRO A 246 3.46 -8.92 -8.84
C PRO A 246 2.28 -9.88 -8.96
N ILE A 247 1.11 -9.48 -8.49
CA ILE A 247 -0.04 -10.38 -8.43
C ILE A 247 -0.72 -10.49 -9.80
N PHE A 248 -0.66 -9.47 -10.65
CA PHE A 248 -1.12 -9.59 -12.04
C PHE A 248 -0.25 -10.52 -12.87
N ILE A 249 1.07 -10.41 -12.73
CA ILE A 249 2.01 -11.28 -13.43
C ILE A 249 1.83 -12.72 -12.93
N LEU A 250 1.67 -12.91 -11.61
CA LEU A 250 1.32 -14.21 -11.06
C LEU A 250 -0.03 -14.72 -11.61
N ALA A 251 -1.08 -13.91 -11.63
CA ALA A 251 -2.38 -14.32 -12.18
C ALA A 251 -2.34 -14.62 -13.69
N TYR A 252 -1.42 -14.01 -14.43
CA TYR A 252 -1.23 -14.29 -15.85
C TYR A 252 -0.57 -15.65 -16.09
N PHE A 253 0.43 -16.02 -15.31
CA PHE A 253 1.18 -17.28 -15.49
C PHE A 253 0.65 -18.45 -14.64
N SER A 254 -0.08 -18.18 -13.57
CA SER A 254 -0.59 -19.15 -12.61
C SER A 254 -2.12 -19.14 -12.50
N ASN A 255 -2.67 -20.15 -11.83
CA ASN A 255 -4.11 -20.26 -11.59
C ASN A 255 -4.57 -19.39 -10.40
N PRO A 256 -5.85 -18.98 -10.34
CA PRO A 256 -6.38 -18.16 -9.24
C PRO A 256 -6.19 -18.76 -7.83
N SER A 257 -6.18 -20.08 -7.70
CA SER A 257 -5.91 -20.75 -6.42
C SER A 257 -4.51 -20.42 -5.89
N GLU A 258 -3.50 -20.45 -6.77
CA GLU A 258 -2.11 -20.12 -6.41
C GLU A 258 -1.97 -18.64 -6.03
N VAL A 259 -2.67 -17.74 -6.73
CA VAL A 259 -2.76 -16.32 -6.37
C VAL A 259 -3.36 -16.14 -4.98
N GLY A 260 -4.37 -16.94 -4.63
CA GLY A 260 -4.98 -16.98 -3.31
C GLY A 260 -4.00 -17.43 -2.23
N ILE A 261 -3.30 -18.54 -2.47
CA ILE A 261 -2.29 -19.12 -1.56
C ILE A 261 -1.15 -18.12 -1.31
N TYR A 262 -0.57 -17.56 -2.37
CA TYR A 262 0.47 -16.55 -2.29
C TYR A 262 0.02 -15.32 -1.49
N ASN A 263 -1.20 -14.84 -1.71
CA ASN A 263 -1.70 -13.67 -0.98
C ASN A 263 -1.84 -13.90 0.52
N VAL A 264 -2.28 -15.09 0.94
CA VAL A 264 -2.34 -15.42 2.37
C VAL A 264 -0.95 -15.49 2.97
N ALA A 265 0.00 -16.15 2.31
CA ALA A 265 1.39 -16.21 2.75
C ALA A 265 2.02 -14.81 2.86
N ASN A 266 1.85 -13.96 1.85
CA ASN A 266 2.36 -12.59 1.85
C ASN A 266 1.75 -11.75 2.98
N ARG A 267 0.45 -11.90 3.23
CA ARG A 267 -0.24 -11.19 4.33
C ARG A 267 0.31 -11.55 5.70
N LEU A 268 0.60 -12.82 5.95
CA LEU A 268 1.26 -13.26 7.18
C LEU A 268 2.67 -12.68 7.30
N ALA A 269 3.46 -12.71 6.21
CA ALA A 269 4.79 -12.12 6.19
C ALA A 269 4.77 -10.60 6.47
N MET A 270 3.77 -9.87 5.98
CA MET A 270 3.63 -8.43 6.18
C MET A 270 3.47 -8.00 7.65
N LEU A 271 3.11 -8.91 8.57
CA LEU A 271 3.02 -8.60 10.00
C LEU A 271 4.34 -8.03 10.56
N ALA A 272 5.48 -8.58 10.11
CA ALA A 272 6.80 -8.04 10.46
C ALA A 272 7.05 -6.64 9.87
N GLY A 273 6.52 -6.38 8.67
CA GLY A 273 6.61 -5.07 8.01
C GLY A 273 5.86 -3.95 8.74
N ILE A 274 4.79 -4.27 9.48
CA ILE A 274 4.05 -3.30 10.31
C ILE A 274 4.94 -2.77 11.43
N ILE A 275 5.62 -3.68 12.14
CA ILE A 275 6.55 -3.31 13.23
C ILE A 275 7.68 -2.45 12.65
N PHE A 276 8.24 -2.88 11.52
CA PHE A 276 9.31 -2.13 10.84
C PHE A 276 8.89 -0.69 10.54
N THR A 277 7.71 -0.52 9.93
CA THR A 277 7.19 0.80 9.55
C THR A 277 6.89 1.66 10.78
N GLY A 278 6.36 1.06 11.85
CA GLY A 278 6.09 1.76 13.11
C GLY A 278 7.36 2.34 13.74
N VAL A 279 8.44 1.55 13.81
CA VAL A 279 9.74 1.99 14.32
C VAL A 279 10.33 3.09 13.44
N THR A 280 10.36 2.89 12.11
CA THR A 280 10.98 3.86 11.19
C THR A 280 10.25 5.21 11.17
N THR A 281 8.93 5.22 11.38
CA THR A 281 8.14 6.46 11.43
C THR A 281 8.57 7.37 12.59
N ILE A 282 8.94 6.77 13.73
CA ILE A 282 9.37 7.51 14.93
C ILE A 282 10.84 7.95 14.80
N VAL A 283 11.69 7.09 14.24
CA VAL A 283 13.14 7.32 14.18
C VAL A 283 13.54 8.23 13.02
N ALA A 284 12.83 8.21 11.89
CA ALA A 284 13.23 8.95 10.68
C ALA A 284 13.49 10.46 10.92
N PRO A 285 12.64 11.22 11.64
CA PRO A 285 12.94 12.63 11.94
C PRO A 285 14.24 12.83 12.73
N LYS A 286 14.57 11.89 13.62
CA LYS A 286 15.78 11.94 14.45
C LYS A 286 17.05 11.69 13.63
N PHE A 287 16.98 10.86 12.59
CA PHE A 287 18.09 10.72 11.63
C PHE A 287 18.39 12.05 10.95
N SER A 288 17.36 12.76 10.49
CA SER A 288 17.50 14.07 9.85
C SER A 288 18.11 15.08 10.82
N GLU A 289 17.54 15.20 12.03
CA GLU A 289 18.02 16.14 13.06
C GLU A 289 19.50 15.95 13.37
N LEU A 290 19.94 14.72 13.65
CA LEU A 290 21.31 14.43 14.04
C LEU A 290 22.30 14.58 12.88
N PHE A 291 21.90 14.19 11.66
CA PHE A 291 22.74 14.35 10.48
C PHE A 291 22.99 15.83 10.16
N TRP A 292 21.93 16.65 10.10
CA TRP A 292 22.05 18.07 9.77
C TRP A 292 22.64 18.90 10.91
N SER A 293 22.52 18.43 12.16
CA SER A 293 23.23 19.02 13.31
C SER A 293 24.70 18.60 13.39
N LYS A 294 25.23 17.87 12.40
CA LYS A 294 26.61 17.37 12.33
C LYS A 294 27.02 16.49 13.52
N LYS A 295 26.06 15.82 14.16
CA LYS A 295 26.27 14.95 15.31
C LYS A 295 26.42 13.49 14.87
N GLN A 296 27.51 13.18 14.19
CA GLN A 296 27.70 11.89 13.51
C GLN A 296 27.75 10.69 14.48
N GLU A 297 28.39 10.84 15.65
CA GLU A 297 28.43 9.77 16.66
C GLU A 297 27.04 9.48 17.25
N GLU A 298 26.27 10.52 17.58
CA GLU A 298 24.90 10.34 18.07
C GLU A 298 24.02 9.70 16.98
N LEU A 299 24.20 10.11 15.72
CA LEU A 299 23.50 9.50 14.58
C LEU A 299 23.81 8.01 14.48
N GLN A 300 25.08 7.62 14.56
CA GLN A 300 25.51 6.22 14.54
C GLN A 300 24.86 5.43 15.68
N LYS A 301 24.87 5.96 16.91
CA LYS A 301 24.21 5.31 18.06
C LYS A 301 22.71 5.09 17.82
N VAL A 302 22.00 6.09 17.29
CA VAL A 302 20.56 5.97 17.00
C VAL A 302 20.31 4.97 15.87
N VAL A 303 21.13 4.96 14.81
CA VAL A 303 21.05 4.01 13.71
C VAL A 303 21.26 2.56 14.19
N THR A 304 22.29 2.32 15.00
CA THR A 304 22.58 0.99 15.56
C THR A 304 21.49 0.55 16.52
N MET A 305 21.01 1.43 17.40
CA MET A 305 19.90 1.13 18.31
C MET A 305 18.64 0.76 17.52
N THR A 306 18.34 1.50 16.45
CA THR A 306 17.17 1.24 15.59
C THR A 306 17.29 -0.12 14.92
N SER A 307 18.45 -0.44 14.37
CA SER A 307 18.70 -1.71 13.70
C SER A 307 18.66 -2.88 14.70
N LYS A 308 19.14 -2.69 15.93
CA LYS A 308 19.00 -3.65 17.04
C LYS A 308 17.54 -3.90 17.41
N ILE A 309 16.73 -2.85 17.55
CA ILE A 309 15.29 -2.98 17.83
C ILE A 309 14.60 -3.74 16.70
N LEU A 310 14.85 -3.37 15.45
CA LEU A 310 14.26 -4.01 14.28
C LEU A 310 14.66 -5.49 14.20
N PHE A 311 15.92 -5.81 14.43
CA PHE A 311 16.41 -7.19 14.46
C PHE A 311 15.68 -8.02 15.52
N TRP A 312 15.61 -7.55 16.77
CA TRP A 312 14.99 -8.32 17.85
C TRP A 312 13.47 -8.39 17.76
N THR A 313 12.81 -7.39 17.16
CA THR A 313 11.35 -7.39 17.02
C THR A 313 10.89 -8.03 15.71
N CYS A 314 11.23 -7.41 14.57
CA CYS A 314 10.86 -7.90 13.25
C CYS A 314 11.61 -9.19 12.89
N GLY A 315 12.89 -9.31 13.25
CA GLY A 315 13.70 -10.49 12.93
C GLY A 315 13.21 -11.72 13.69
N VAL A 316 12.99 -11.63 15.00
CA VAL A 316 12.43 -12.74 15.80
C VAL A 316 11.03 -13.11 15.31
N LEU A 317 10.16 -12.13 15.05
CA LEU A 317 8.83 -12.42 14.49
C LEU A 317 8.94 -13.13 13.14
N SER A 318 9.86 -12.71 12.27
CA SER A 318 10.08 -13.36 10.97
C SER A 318 10.55 -14.81 11.14
N ILE A 319 11.43 -15.10 12.11
CA ILE A 319 11.86 -16.46 12.44
C ILE A 319 10.67 -17.29 12.96
N LEU A 320 9.83 -16.74 13.84
CA LEU A 320 8.62 -17.42 14.31
C LEU A 320 7.67 -17.74 13.15
N LEU A 321 7.49 -16.80 12.20
CA LEU A 321 6.67 -17.04 11.00
C LEU A 321 7.25 -18.15 10.10
N MET A 322 8.57 -18.29 10.03
CA MET A 322 9.21 -19.40 9.31
C MET A 322 8.94 -20.74 10.00
N ILE A 323 9.17 -20.82 11.31
CA ILE A 323 9.00 -22.04 12.12
C ILE A 323 7.53 -22.49 12.13
N PHE A 324 6.60 -21.55 12.37
CA PHE A 324 5.17 -21.83 12.46
C PHE A 324 4.43 -21.66 11.12
N SER A 325 5.14 -21.69 9.99
CA SER A 325 4.56 -21.46 8.66
C SER A 325 3.38 -22.38 8.34
N VAL A 326 3.54 -23.69 8.55
CA VAL A 326 2.49 -24.68 8.27
C VAL A 326 1.28 -24.52 9.22
N PRO A 327 1.43 -24.48 10.56
CA PRO A 327 0.32 -24.24 11.47
C PRO A 327 -0.45 -22.95 11.18
N LEU A 328 0.25 -21.85 10.90
CA LEU A 328 -0.40 -20.56 10.62
C LEU A 328 -1.20 -20.60 9.32
N LEU A 329 -0.68 -21.24 8.26
CA LEU A 329 -1.40 -21.39 7.01
C LEU A 329 -2.59 -22.35 7.13
N SER A 330 -2.48 -23.37 7.99
CA SER A 330 -3.56 -24.34 8.21
C SER A 330 -4.84 -23.72 8.77
N LEU A 331 -4.72 -22.58 9.48
CA LEU A 331 -5.87 -21.80 9.98
C LEU A 331 -6.77 -21.29 8.85
N PHE A 332 -6.21 -21.06 7.66
CA PHE A 332 -6.96 -20.60 6.48
C PHE A 332 -7.52 -21.77 5.65
N GLY A 333 -7.18 -23.00 6.00
CA GLY A 333 -7.58 -24.23 5.30
C GLY A 333 -6.39 -25.07 4.86
N SER A 334 -6.62 -26.37 4.66
CA SER A 334 -5.58 -27.35 4.32
C SER A 334 -4.89 -27.04 2.99
N GLU A 335 -5.60 -26.45 2.02
CA GLU A 335 -5.05 -26.07 0.71
C GLU A 335 -3.94 -25.01 0.80
N PHE A 336 -3.98 -24.15 1.83
CA PHE A 336 -3.02 -23.05 2.00
C PHE A 336 -1.66 -23.53 2.52
N THR A 337 -1.60 -24.72 3.12
CA THR A 337 -0.33 -25.29 3.60
C THR A 337 0.68 -25.49 2.48
N LYS A 338 0.24 -25.66 1.23
CA LYS A 338 1.11 -25.69 0.04
C LYS A 338 1.97 -24.44 -0.12
N GLY A 339 1.51 -23.30 0.41
CA GLY A 339 2.22 -22.02 0.39
C GLY A 339 3.28 -21.83 1.49
N TYR A 340 3.61 -22.87 2.28
CA TYR A 340 4.56 -22.73 3.39
C TYR A 340 5.93 -22.21 2.94
N VAL A 341 6.43 -22.67 1.80
CA VAL A 341 7.69 -22.19 1.21
C VAL A 341 7.60 -20.70 0.86
N TYR A 342 6.44 -20.23 0.38
CA TYR A 342 6.23 -18.82 0.04
C TYR A 342 6.34 -17.97 1.30
N LEU A 343 5.71 -18.39 2.39
CA LEU A 343 5.78 -17.71 3.68
C LEU A 343 7.22 -17.70 4.23
N ILE A 344 7.94 -18.82 4.16
CA ILE A 344 9.33 -18.89 4.63
C ILE A 344 10.21 -17.90 3.86
N ILE A 345 10.15 -17.87 2.52
CA ILE A 345 10.97 -16.98 1.70
C ILE A 345 10.62 -15.51 1.96
N LEU A 346 9.33 -15.16 2.03
CA LEU A 346 8.89 -13.79 2.29
C LEU A 346 9.25 -13.34 3.72
N ALA A 347 9.12 -14.23 4.71
CA ALA A 347 9.56 -13.96 6.08
C ALA A 347 11.08 -13.79 6.14
N PHE A 348 11.86 -14.59 5.41
CA PHE A 348 13.31 -14.41 5.31
C PHE A 348 13.69 -13.08 4.64
N SER A 349 12.93 -12.63 3.63
CA SER A 349 13.11 -11.29 3.05
C SER A 349 12.88 -10.19 4.10
N ASN A 350 11.86 -10.31 4.94
CA ASN A 350 11.61 -9.35 6.02
C ASN A 350 12.66 -9.43 7.13
N PHE A 351 13.16 -10.62 7.44
CA PHE A 351 14.30 -10.82 8.34
C PHE A 351 15.53 -10.08 7.80
N PHE A 352 15.87 -10.27 6.52
CA PHE A 352 16.99 -9.58 5.87
C PHE A 352 16.80 -8.05 5.94
N ASN A 353 15.59 -7.56 5.65
CA ASN A 353 15.27 -6.14 5.75
C ASN A 353 15.46 -5.58 7.17
N ALA A 354 15.02 -6.32 8.19
CA ALA A 354 15.20 -5.97 9.60
C ALA A 354 16.68 -5.98 10.01
N PHE A 355 17.43 -6.96 9.52
CA PHE A 355 18.85 -7.13 9.74
C PHE A 355 19.69 -5.98 9.14
N THR A 356 19.36 -5.55 7.92
CA THR A 356 20.06 -4.46 7.23
C THR A 356 19.75 -3.07 7.77
N GLY A 357 18.73 -2.96 8.64
CA GLY A 357 18.22 -1.69 9.12
C GLY A 357 17.51 -0.88 8.03
N PRO A 358 17.02 0.33 8.37
CA PRO A 358 16.16 1.12 7.50
C PRO A 358 16.96 1.98 6.52
N SER A 359 17.82 1.33 5.72
CA SER A 359 18.77 1.97 4.79
C SER A 359 18.12 3.01 3.88
N GLY A 360 16.96 2.66 3.33
CA GLY A 360 16.19 3.57 2.52
C GLY A 360 15.80 4.83 3.29
N TRP A 361 15.22 4.68 4.48
CA TRP A 361 14.73 5.83 5.26
C TRP A 361 15.89 6.76 5.62
N LEU A 362 17.05 6.20 5.98
CA LEU A 362 18.23 6.99 6.25
C LEU A 362 18.67 7.80 5.02
N LEU A 363 18.73 7.20 3.82
CA LEU A 363 19.05 7.91 2.57
C LEU A 363 18.14 9.11 2.32
N ASP A 364 16.84 8.96 2.57
CA ASP A 364 15.89 10.06 2.39
C ASP A 364 16.14 11.19 3.40
N MET A 365 16.47 10.85 4.65
CA MET A 365 16.65 11.83 5.73
C MET A 365 17.99 12.58 5.67
N ILE A 366 19.03 11.97 5.12
CA ILE A 366 20.37 12.59 4.97
C ILE A 366 20.55 13.37 3.66
N GLY A 367 19.46 13.62 2.92
CA GLY A 367 19.49 14.38 1.67
C GLY A 367 19.98 13.60 0.44
N ALA A 368 20.09 12.27 0.53
CA ALA A 368 20.47 11.38 -0.58
C ALA A 368 19.26 10.82 -1.35
N SER A 369 18.12 11.52 -1.34
CA SER A 369 16.86 11.09 -1.97
C SER A 369 16.97 10.87 -3.49
N ASN A 370 17.86 11.62 -4.18
CA ASN A 370 18.16 11.38 -5.60
C ASN A 370 18.80 10.00 -5.82
N PHE A 371 19.70 9.58 -4.93
CA PHE A 371 20.31 8.25 -4.99
C PHE A 371 19.29 7.16 -4.66
N ARG A 372 18.44 7.39 -3.64
CA ARG A 372 17.33 6.48 -3.32
C ARG A 372 16.37 6.32 -4.50
N ARG A 373 16.01 7.39 -5.20
CA ARG A 373 15.21 7.33 -6.43
C ARG A 373 15.87 6.43 -7.47
N ASN A 374 17.18 6.57 -7.68
CA ASN A 374 17.90 5.73 -8.65
C ASN A 374 17.91 4.25 -8.24
N ILE A 375 18.10 3.95 -6.95
CA ILE A 375 17.94 2.57 -6.43
C ILE A 375 16.54 2.06 -6.75
N LEU A 376 15.49 2.81 -6.37
CA LEU A 376 14.11 2.37 -6.60
C LEU A 376 13.79 2.13 -8.08
N THR A 377 14.28 2.99 -8.98
CA THR A 377 14.13 2.79 -10.43
C THR A 377 14.81 1.51 -10.89
N PHE A 378 16.08 1.30 -10.51
CA PHE A 378 16.83 0.10 -10.87
C PHE A 378 16.19 -1.18 -10.30
N SER A 379 15.85 -1.16 -9.01
CA SER A 379 15.14 -2.23 -8.29
C SER A 379 13.79 -2.57 -8.94
N THR A 380 13.04 -1.57 -9.39
CA THR A 380 11.76 -1.81 -10.09
C THR A 380 11.99 -2.52 -11.42
N ILE A 381 12.96 -2.08 -12.22
CA ILE A 381 13.31 -2.72 -13.50
C ILE A 381 13.78 -4.16 -13.25
N PHE A 382 14.69 -4.35 -12.30
CA PHE A 382 15.20 -5.67 -11.91
C PHE A 382 14.08 -6.61 -11.45
N THR A 383 13.16 -6.11 -10.61
CA THR A 383 12.00 -6.87 -10.13
C THR A 383 11.10 -7.29 -11.29
N VAL A 384 10.80 -6.39 -12.23
CA VAL A 384 9.97 -6.72 -13.40
C VAL A 384 10.63 -7.81 -14.25
N LEU A 385 11.93 -7.70 -14.54
CA LEU A 385 12.66 -8.70 -15.32
C LEU A 385 12.66 -10.08 -14.63
N LEU A 386 12.93 -10.13 -13.33
CA LEU A 386 12.88 -11.37 -12.56
C LEU A 386 11.46 -11.96 -12.50
N MET A 387 10.43 -11.13 -12.33
CA MET A 387 9.05 -11.61 -12.33
C MET A 387 8.70 -12.31 -13.65
N PHE A 388 9.04 -11.71 -14.79
CA PHE A 388 8.80 -12.33 -16.11
C PHE A 388 9.66 -13.58 -16.37
N SER A 389 10.77 -13.76 -15.65
CA SER A 389 11.66 -14.91 -15.84
C SER A 389 11.32 -16.07 -14.89
N LEU A 390 11.06 -15.78 -13.61
CA LEU A 390 10.88 -16.78 -12.56
C LEU A 390 9.43 -17.22 -12.36
N ILE A 391 8.45 -16.32 -12.55
CA ILE A 391 7.03 -16.68 -12.35
C ILE A 391 6.55 -17.73 -13.36
N PRO A 392 6.90 -17.69 -14.66
CA PRO A 392 6.48 -18.74 -15.59
C PRO A 392 7.01 -20.14 -15.23
N LEU A 393 8.19 -20.21 -14.61
CA LEU A 393 8.85 -21.47 -14.25
C LEU A 393 8.43 -22.00 -12.86
N TYR A 394 8.19 -21.09 -11.91
CA TYR A 394 8.04 -21.43 -10.49
C TYR A 394 6.77 -20.86 -9.83
N GLY A 395 5.88 -20.19 -10.58
CA GLY A 395 4.64 -19.61 -10.08
C GLY A 395 4.85 -18.69 -8.88
N GLY A 396 4.12 -18.96 -7.80
CA GLY A 396 4.16 -18.21 -6.54
C GLY A 396 5.52 -18.26 -5.84
N LEU A 397 6.27 -19.35 -6.01
CA LEU A 397 7.65 -19.46 -5.50
C LEU A 397 8.57 -18.47 -6.23
N GLY A 398 8.45 -18.41 -7.56
CA GLY A 398 9.22 -17.47 -8.38
C GLY A 398 8.97 -16.02 -7.99
N LEU A 399 7.72 -15.69 -7.64
CA LEU A 399 7.39 -14.36 -7.12
C LEU A 399 8.01 -14.09 -5.74
N ALA A 400 7.93 -15.04 -4.80
CA ALA A 400 8.54 -14.90 -3.48
C ALA A 400 10.06 -14.70 -3.55
N VAL A 401 10.74 -15.49 -4.41
CA VAL A 401 12.18 -15.36 -4.65
C VAL A 401 12.52 -14.00 -5.27
N THR A 402 11.71 -13.52 -6.21
CA THR A 402 11.92 -12.20 -6.83
C THR A 402 11.89 -11.08 -5.78
N ILE A 403 10.93 -11.13 -4.85
CA ILE A 403 10.83 -10.15 -3.76
C ILE A 403 12.05 -10.22 -2.84
N LEU A 404 12.48 -11.42 -2.48
CA LEU A 404 13.69 -11.61 -1.68
C LEU A 404 14.92 -11.02 -2.37
N LEU A 405 15.16 -11.35 -3.64
CA LEU A 405 16.30 -10.85 -4.40
C LEU A 405 16.27 -9.32 -4.53
N ASN A 406 15.10 -8.74 -4.80
CA ASN A 406 14.95 -7.30 -4.85
C ASN A 406 15.22 -6.62 -3.51
N CYS A 407 14.74 -7.21 -2.40
CA CYS A 407 15.00 -6.73 -1.06
C CYS A 407 16.51 -6.74 -0.75
N VAL A 408 17.18 -7.86 -1.02
CA VAL A 408 18.62 -8.02 -0.82
C VAL A 408 19.39 -7.00 -1.64
N LEU A 409 19.08 -6.87 -2.93
CA LEU A 409 19.74 -5.93 -3.83
C LEU A 409 19.57 -4.48 -3.38
N SER A 410 18.33 -4.05 -3.14
CA SER A 410 18.03 -2.66 -2.77
C SER A 410 18.69 -2.25 -1.46
N ASN A 411 18.63 -3.12 -0.44
CA ASN A 411 19.23 -2.86 0.87
C ASN A 411 20.77 -2.92 0.81
N SER A 412 21.34 -3.85 0.04
CA SER A 412 22.81 -3.95 -0.09
C SER A 412 23.40 -2.72 -0.76
N ILE A 413 22.79 -2.23 -1.85
CA ILE A 413 23.22 -0.99 -2.52
C ILE A 413 23.09 0.21 -1.55
N GLY A 414 21.98 0.29 -0.82
CA GLY A 414 21.74 1.35 0.16
C GLY A 414 22.76 1.38 1.29
N ILE A 415 23.02 0.22 1.92
CA ILE A 415 24.02 0.09 2.99
C ILE A 415 25.41 0.43 2.47
N PHE A 416 25.80 -0.15 1.33
CA PHE A 416 27.13 0.07 0.76
C PHE A 416 27.40 1.55 0.48
N PHE A 417 26.43 2.26 -0.10
CA PHE A 417 26.54 3.69 -0.34
C PHE A 417 26.62 4.49 0.96
N ILE A 418 25.78 4.17 1.95
CA ILE A 418 25.79 4.85 3.25
C ILE A 418 27.12 4.67 3.97
N TYR A 419 27.63 3.44 4.00
CA TYR A 419 28.92 3.14 4.61
C TYR A 419 30.06 3.86 3.89
N LYS A 420 30.13 3.75 2.55
CA LYS A 420 31.23 4.34 1.77
C LYS A 420 31.25 5.87 1.81
N LYS A 421 30.08 6.51 1.82
CA LYS A 421 29.98 7.97 1.74
C LYS A 421 29.95 8.66 3.10
N TYR A 422 29.36 8.03 4.11
CA TYR A 422 29.11 8.65 5.42
C TYR A 422 29.75 7.89 6.59
N GLY A 423 30.37 6.73 6.36
CA GLY A 423 30.99 5.92 7.42
C GLY A 423 29.99 5.36 8.43
N ILE A 424 28.69 5.35 8.12
CA ILE A 424 27.65 4.90 9.04
C ILE A 424 27.42 3.40 8.85
N ASN A 425 27.55 2.62 9.91
CA ASN A 425 27.24 1.19 9.90
C ASN A 425 25.79 0.96 10.35
N MET A 426 24.97 0.36 9.48
CA MET A 426 23.58 0.03 9.78
C MET A 426 23.38 -1.44 10.13
N VAL A 427 24.33 -2.29 9.78
CA VAL A 427 24.17 -3.73 9.89
C VAL A 427 24.32 -4.13 11.35
N TYR A 428 23.31 -4.82 11.89
CA TYR A 428 23.36 -5.34 13.25
C TYR A 428 23.39 -6.88 13.25
N LEU A 429 24.53 -7.44 13.65
CA LEU A 429 24.69 -8.87 13.92
C LEU A 429 25.17 -9.05 15.37
N PRO A 430 24.35 -9.66 16.25
CA PRO A 430 24.73 -9.83 17.66
C PRO A 430 26.00 -10.67 17.84
N LEU A 431 26.35 -11.52 16.87
CA LEU A 431 27.50 -12.43 16.93
C LEU A 431 28.82 -11.85 16.37
N ILE A 432 28.77 -10.76 15.60
CA ILE A 432 29.96 -10.17 14.95
C ILE A 432 30.35 -8.83 15.56
N PHE A 433 29.40 -8.15 16.22
CA PHE A 433 29.63 -6.88 16.90
C PHE A 433 29.22 -7.01 18.37
N SER A 434 29.91 -7.86 19.15
CA SER A 434 29.92 -7.69 20.60
C SER A 434 30.78 -6.46 20.91
N GLU A 435 30.11 -5.42 21.41
CA GLU A 435 30.64 -4.21 22.05
C GLU A 435 32.17 -4.11 22.09
N ARG A 436 32.72 -3.30 21.17
CA ARG A 436 33.99 -2.60 21.36
C ARG A 436 33.73 -1.12 21.46
#